data_AF-A0A8J7NS84-F1
#
_entry.id   AF-A0A8J7NS84-F1
#
_cell.length_a   1.000
_cell.length_b   1.000
_cell.length_c   1.000
_cell.angle_alpha   90.00
_cell.angle_beta   90.00
_cell.angle_gamma   90.00
#
_symmetry.space_group_name_H-M   'P 1'
#
loop_
_entity.id
_entity.type
_entity.pdbx_description
1 polymer ?
#
loop_
_entity_poly.entity_id
_entity_poly.type
_entity_poly.pdbx_seq_one_letter_code
_entity_poly.pdbx_strand_id
1 'polypeptide(L)'
;MLRLTSIGSDEDEDTDGGAALGPGASEQRIHMTWTKEKVQSMAQRKGQPACGTPEGFRDMLSIRPDHSNVRRMHTAVKLNEVIVNKSHDARLVLLNMPGPPRNPAGDENYMEFLEVLTEGLERVLLVRGGGSEVITIYS
;
A
#
# COMPACT_ATOMS: atom_id res chain seq x y z
N MET A 1 15.83 -7.28 56.03
CA MET A 1 15.31 -6.08 56.73
C MET A 1 15.18 -5.00 55.68
N LEU A 2 14.02 -4.44 55.32
CA LEU A 2 12.77 -4.18 56.04
C LEU A 2 11.55 -4.46 55.14
N ARG A 3 10.42 -4.83 55.77
CA ARG A 3 9.06 -4.93 55.22
C ARG A 3 8.33 -3.59 55.32
N LEU A 4 7.33 -3.37 54.45
CA LEU A 4 5.99 -2.76 54.69
C LEU A 4 5.19 -3.02 53.38
N THR A 5 4.28 -3.98 53.24
CA THR A 5 2.87 -4.17 53.70
C THR A 5 1.82 -3.20 53.16
N SER A 6 0.71 -3.81 52.69
CA SER A 6 -0.68 -3.31 52.58
C SER A 6 -0.99 -2.33 51.45
N ILE A 7 -2.14 -2.34 50.78
CA ILE A 7 -3.42 -3.10 50.83
C ILE A 7 -4.24 -2.49 49.65
N GLY A 8 -4.75 -3.27 48.69
CA GLY A 8 -6.16 -3.67 48.65
C GLY A 8 -6.84 -3.28 47.32
N SER A 9 -7.61 -4.24 46.77
CA SER A 9 -8.91 -4.11 46.03
C SER A 9 -8.97 -3.28 44.74
N ASP A 10 -9.73 -3.59 43.69
CA ASP A 10 -10.88 -4.48 43.42
C ASP A 10 -10.79 -4.88 41.93
N GLU A 11 -10.95 -6.17 41.59
CA GLU A 11 -12.12 -6.75 40.89
C GLU A 11 -12.31 -6.27 39.44
N ASP A 12 -12.04 -7.16 38.49
CA ASP A 12 -12.86 -7.41 37.30
C ASP A 12 -12.48 -8.81 36.77
N GLU A 13 -13.13 -9.83 37.35
CA GLU A 13 -13.31 -11.13 36.72
C GLU A 13 -14.38 -10.98 35.63
N ASP A 14 -14.02 -11.19 34.38
CA ASP A 14 -14.90 -11.83 33.41
C ASP A 14 -14.08 -12.89 32.67
N THR A 15 -14.15 -14.10 33.23
CA THR A 15 -13.81 -15.34 32.52
C THR A 15 -15.00 -15.72 31.65
N ASP A 16 -14.79 -15.77 30.34
CA ASP A 16 -15.46 -16.80 29.53
C ASP A 16 -14.40 -17.58 28.75
N GLY A 17 -14.48 -18.90 28.86
CA GLY A 17 -13.65 -19.86 28.16
C GLY A 17 -13.86 -19.72 26.65
N GLY A 18 -12.87 -19.92 25.80
CA GLY A 18 -12.09 -21.14 25.74
C GLY A 18 -12.28 -21.74 24.35
N ALA A 19 -11.32 -21.51 23.46
CA ALA A 19 -11.00 -22.42 22.36
C ALA A 19 -9.59 -22.10 21.85
N ALA A 20 -8.68 -23.02 22.13
CA ALA A 20 -7.28 -22.98 21.73
C ALA A 20 -7.10 -22.96 20.20
N LEU A 21 -6.17 -22.13 19.70
CA LEU A 21 -5.32 -22.41 18.54
C LEU A 21 -4.13 -21.42 18.51
N GLY A 22 -2.95 -21.97 18.15
CA GLY A 22 -1.61 -21.44 18.42
C GLY A 22 -1.17 -20.15 17.68
N PRO A 23 0.12 -19.78 17.84
CA PRO A 23 0.57 -18.39 17.77
C PRO A 23 1.08 -17.99 16.38
N GLY A 24 0.90 -16.72 16.03
CA GLY A 24 1.75 -16.05 15.04
C GLY A 24 1.00 -15.38 13.90
N ALA A 25 0.65 -14.10 14.08
CA ALA A 25 0.55 -13.12 13.00
C ALA A 25 0.39 -11.71 13.61
N SER A 26 1.49 -11.11 14.06
CA SER A 26 1.52 -9.66 14.32
C SER A 26 1.76 -8.94 12.99
N GLU A 27 0.73 -8.84 12.15
CA GLU A 27 0.71 -7.81 11.11
C GLU A 27 0.44 -6.47 11.79
N GLN A 28 1.46 -5.63 11.80
CA GLN A 28 1.39 -4.24 12.25
C GLN A 28 0.26 -3.52 11.51
N ARG A 29 -0.89 -3.46 12.18
CA ARG A 29 -2.02 -2.61 11.81
C ARG A 29 -1.54 -1.16 11.92
N ILE A 30 -1.08 -0.61 10.80
CA ILE A 30 -0.75 0.81 10.68
C ILE A 30 -2.02 1.59 11.02
N HIS A 31 -2.08 2.07 12.25
CA HIS A 31 -3.13 2.92 12.74
C HIS A 31 -2.99 4.29 12.05
N MET A 32 -3.56 4.42 10.85
CA MET A 32 -3.77 5.73 10.26
C MET A 32 -4.97 6.36 10.97
N THR A 33 -4.71 7.11 12.03
CA THR A 33 -5.68 8.01 12.66
C THR A 33 -6.14 9.02 11.62
N TRP A 34 -7.21 8.71 10.90
CA TRP A 34 -7.99 9.72 10.22
C TRP A 34 -8.72 10.49 11.31
N THR A 35 -8.29 11.71 11.59
CA THR A 35 -9.05 12.69 12.35
C THR A 35 -10.43 12.84 11.69
N LYS A 36 -11.42 12.13 12.23
CA LYS A 36 -12.85 12.13 11.84
C LYS A 36 -13.45 13.54 11.72
N GLU A 37 -12.82 14.52 12.36
CA GLU A 37 -13.30 15.90 12.49
C GLU A 37 -13.32 16.70 11.17
N LYS A 38 -12.42 16.43 10.22
CA LYS A 38 -12.33 17.23 8.98
C LYS A 38 -13.33 16.82 7.90
N VAL A 39 -13.96 15.64 8.04
CA VAL A 39 -14.97 15.13 7.11
C VAL A 39 -16.36 15.69 7.44
N GLN A 40 -16.66 15.90 8.72
CA GLN A 40 -17.96 16.44 9.15
C GLN A 40 -18.14 17.92 8.76
N SER A 41 -17.07 18.72 8.78
CA SER A 41 -17.16 20.15 8.38
C SER A 41 -17.36 20.36 6.88
N MET A 42 -16.97 19.40 6.03
CA MET A 42 -17.27 19.44 4.59
C MET A 42 -18.70 18.97 4.27
N ALA A 43 -19.26 18.06 5.06
CA ALA A 43 -20.62 17.56 4.87
C ALA A 43 -21.70 18.64 5.16
N GLN A 44 -21.41 19.57 6.07
CA GLN A 44 -22.35 20.63 6.48
C GLN A 44 -22.47 21.81 5.49
N ARG A 45 -21.65 21.89 4.43
CA ARG A 45 -21.77 22.95 3.40
C ARG A 45 -22.59 22.55 2.17
N LYS A 46 -23.40 21.50 2.26
CA LYS A 46 -24.23 21.00 1.14
C LYS A 46 -25.60 21.67 1.09
N GLY A 47 -25.63 22.99 1.15
CA GLY A 47 -26.87 23.77 1.16
C GLY A 47 -26.67 25.20 0.69
N GLN A 48 -26.45 25.40 -0.62
CA GLN A 48 -26.68 26.68 -1.29
C GLN A 48 -26.85 26.44 -2.81
N PRO A 49 -27.93 26.92 -3.45
CA PRO A 49 -28.08 26.86 -4.89
C PRO A 49 -27.38 28.09 -5.49
N ALA A 50 -26.29 27.90 -6.22
CA ALA A 50 -25.63 28.97 -6.95
C ALA A 50 -25.50 28.59 -8.43
N CYS A 51 -26.42 29.17 -9.20
CA CYS A 51 -26.27 29.72 -10.55
C CYS A 51 -25.13 29.16 -11.44
N GLY A 52 -25.52 28.47 -12.51
CA GLY A 52 -24.89 28.51 -13.84
C GLY A 52 -23.37 28.34 -13.91
N THR A 53 -22.87 27.12 -13.80
CA THR A 53 -21.58 26.76 -14.43
C THR A 53 -21.87 25.76 -15.55
N PRO A 54 -21.37 25.99 -16.78
CA PRO A 54 -21.58 25.07 -17.89
C PRO A 54 -20.94 23.72 -17.53
N GLU A 55 -21.66 22.62 -17.80
CA GLU A 55 -21.32 21.25 -17.39
C GLU A 55 -19.87 20.86 -17.76
N GLY A 56 -19.32 21.40 -18.85
CA GLY A 56 -17.94 21.18 -19.29
C GLY A 56 -16.83 21.73 -18.38
N PHE A 57 -17.12 22.65 -17.45
CA PHE A 57 -16.10 23.12 -16.48
C PHE A 57 -15.90 22.15 -15.30
N ARG A 58 -16.87 21.27 -15.05
CA ARG A 58 -16.79 20.27 -13.99
C ARG A 58 -15.83 19.14 -14.36
N ASP A 59 -15.84 18.74 -15.63
CA ASP A 59 -14.93 17.72 -16.19
C ASP A 59 -13.48 18.21 -16.27
N MET A 60 -13.27 19.52 -16.45
CA MET A 60 -11.94 20.14 -16.41
C MET A 60 -11.28 20.08 -15.03
N LEU A 61 -12.08 20.07 -13.95
CA LEU A 61 -11.61 20.04 -12.55
C LEU A 61 -11.50 18.61 -11.99
N SER A 62 -12.01 17.60 -12.69
CA SER A 62 -11.88 16.18 -12.35
C SER A 62 -10.68 15.50 -12.99
N ILE A 63 -9.91 16.18 -13.83
CA ILE A 63 -8.55 15.79 -14.22
C ILE A 63 -7.65 15.96 -12.98
N ARG A 64 -7.84 15.07 -12.02
CA ARG A 64 -6.90 14.85 -10.94
C ARG A 64 -6.20 13.55 -11.28
N PRO A 65 -4.88 13.57 -11.53
CA PRO A 65 -4.15 12.35 -11.78
C PRO A 65 -4.37 11.43 -10.58
N ASP A 66 -4.62 10.15 -10.85
CA ASP A 66 -4.83 9.15 -9.81
C ASP A 66 -3.63 9.15 -8.88
N HIS A 67 -3.81 9.65 -7.66
CA HIS A 67 -2.72 9.85 -6.69
C HIS A 67 -2.02 8.51 -6.35
N SER A 68 -2.73 7.40 -6.47
CA SER A 68 -2.18 6.05 -6.35
C SER A 68 -1.22 5.71 -7.51
N ASN A 69 -1.56 6.08 -8.75
CA ASN A 69 -0.73 5.90 -9.92
C ASN A 69 0.55 6.73 -9.81
N VAL A 70 0.42 8.03 -9.51
CA VAL A 70 1.56 8.93 -9.32
C VAL A 70 2.54 8.40 -8.27
N ARG A 71 2.00 7.89 -7.15
CA ARG A 71 2.83 7.32 -6.09
C ARG A 71 3.54 6.03 -6.54
N ARG A 72 2.86 5.15 -7.30
CA ARG A 72 3.48 3.94 -7.86
C ARG A 72 4.58 4.31 -8.86
N MET A 73 4.33 5.24 -9.77
CA MET A 73 5.32 5.71 -10.74
C MET A 73 6.55 6.30 -10.07
N HIS A 74 6.37 7.16 -9.08
CA HIS A 74 7.51 7.72 -8.34
C HIS A 74 8.33 6.63 -7.62
N THR A 75 7.70 5.54 -7.18
CA THR A 75 8.44 4.37 -6.68
C THR A 75 9.19 3.65 -7.80
N ALA A 76 8.60 3.44 -8.98
CA ALA A 76 9.30 2.83 -10.12
C ALA A 76 10.58 3.59 -10.47
N VAL A 77 10.49 4.93 -10.61
CA VAL A 77 11.66 5.77 -10.94
C VAL A 77 12.77 5.59 -9.91
N LYS A 78 12.45 5.71 -8.62
CA LYS A 78 13.45 5.58 -7.54
C LYS A 78 14.05 4.18 -7.44
N LEU A 79 13.26 3.13 -7.71
CA LEU A 79 13.76 1.77 -7.74
C LEU A 79 14.69 1.58 -8.93
N ASN A 80 14.30 2.08 -10.11
CA ASN A 80 15.09 1.97 -11.33
C ASN A 80 16.46 2.66 -11.18
N GLU A 81 16.49 3.87 -10.62
CA GLU A 81 17.74 4.61 -10.33
C GLU A 81 18.77 3.74 -9.59
N VAL A 82 18.34 3.01 -8.57
CA VAL A 82 19.23 2.13 -7.78
C VAL A 82 19.60 0.86 -8.52
N ILE A 83 18.66 0.27 -9.28
CA ILE A 83 18.88 -0.95 -10.06
C ILE A 83 19.90 -0.68 -11.16
N VAL A 84 19.71 0.38 -11.95
CA VAL A 84 20.62 0.79 -13.02
C VAL A 84 21.99 1.10 -12.45
N ASN A 85 22.09 1.92 -11.39
CA ASN A 85 23.38 2.29 -10.80
C ASN A 85 24.21 1.07 -10.33
N LYS A 86 23.56 -0.04 -9.94
CA LYS A 86 24.25 -1.25 -9.47
C LYS A 86 24.37 -2.36 -10.51
N SER A 87 23.47 -2.41 -11.48
CA SER A 87 23.23 -3.58 -12.32
C SER A 87 23.26 -3.27 -13.82
N HIS A 88 23.66 -2.06 -14.22
CA HIS A 88 23.75 -1.65 -15.63
C HIS A 88 24.62 -2.61 -16.47
N ASP A 89 25.78 -3.02 -15.93
CA ASP A 89 26.73 -3.89 -16.64
C ASP A 89 26.43 -5.39 -16.45
N ALA A 90 25.31 -5.73 -15.81
CA ALA A 90 24.91 -7.11 -15.63
C ALA A 90 24.47 -7.74 -16.96
N ARG A 91 24.81 -9.02 -17.15
CA ARG A 91 24.38 -9.77 -18.35
C ARG A 91 22.88 -10.11 -18.34
N LEU A 92 22.27 -10.14 -17.17
CA LEU A 92 20.85 -10.41 -16.97
C LEU A 92 20.45 -9.88 -15.59
N VAL A 93 19.34 -9.16 -15.53
CA VAL A 93 18.72 -8.72 -14.27
C VAL A 93 17.41 -9.47 -14.07
N LEU A 94 17.29 -10.19 -12.96
CA LEU A 94 16.03 -10.82 -12.55
C LEU A 94 15.30 -9.89 -11.59
N LEU A 95 14.10 -9.46 -11.97
CA LEU A 95 13.26 -8.58 -11.15
C LEU A 95 11.92 -9.25 -10.88
N ASN A 96 11.34 -8.96 -9.72
CA ASN A 96 9.99 -9.43 -9.42
C ASN A 96 8.97 -8.64 -10.23
N MET A 97 8.05 -9.35 -10.88
CA MET A 97 6.94 -8.72 -11.59
C MET A 97 5.88 -8.24 -10.57
N PRO A 98 5.51 -6.96 -10.57
CA PRO A 98 4.40 -6.47 -9.76
C PRO A 98 3.09 -7.19 -10.09
N GLY A 99 2.11 -7.09 -9.19
CA GLY A 99 0.76 -7.62 -9.46
C GLY A 99 0.03 -6.80 -10.51
N PRO A 100 -0.61 -7.42 -11.51
CA PRO A 100 -1.48 -6.69 -12.42
C PRO A 100 -2.62 -6.01 -11.64
N PRO A 101 -3.13 -4.87 -12.12
CA PRO A 101 -4.25 -4.21 -11.51
C PRO A 101 -5.49 -5.13 -11.53
N ARG A 102 -6.35 -5.02 -10.51
CA ARG A 102 -7.63 -5.76 -10.49
C ARG A 102 -8.66 -5.21 -11.49
N ASN A 103 -8.38 -4.03 -12.02
CA ASN A 103 -9.24 -3.24 -12.90
C ASN A 103 -8.55 -3.16 -14.28
N PRO A 104 -9.20 -3.55 -15.38
CA PRO A 104 -8.63 -3.50 -16.73
C PRO A 104 -8.35 -2.08 -17.24
N ALA A 105 -9.05 -1.05 -16.74
CA ALA A 105 -8.73 0.35 -17.04
C ALA A 105 -7.38 0.79 -16.44
N GLY A 106 -6.75 -0.05 -15.60
CA GLY A 106 -5.40 0.17 -15.08
C GLY A 106 -4.29 -0.45 -15.93
N ASP A 107 -4.60 -1.15 -17.02
CA ASP A 107 -3.61 -1.92 -17.79
C ASP A 107 -2.57 -1.01 -18.45
N GLU A 108 -2.98 0.16 -18.96
CA GLU A 108 -2.06 1.16 -19.52
C GLU A 108 -1.08 1.67 -18.47
N ASN A 109 -1.58 2.10 -17.31
CA ASN A 109 -0.76 2.55 -16.18
C ASN A 109 0.18 1.44 -15.67
N TYR A 110 -0.23 0.18 -15.78
CA TYR A 110 0.58 -0.96 -15.38
C TYR A 110 1.72 -1.22 -16.37
N MET A 111 1.45 -1.14 -17.67
CA MET A 111 2.48 -1.27 -18.69
C MET A 111 3.48 -0.11 -18.63
N GLU A 112 3.00 1.12 -18.47
CA GLU A 112 3.86 2.31 -18.27
C GLU A 112 4.77 2.14 -17.05
N PHE A 113 4.25 1.56 -15.97
CA PHE A 113 5.03 1.31 -14.75
C PHE A 113 6.18 0.33 -15.02
N LEU A 114 5.91 -0.73 -15.79
CA LEU A 114 6.91 -1.74 -16.15
C LEU A 114 8.00 -1.15 -17.06
N GLU A 115 7.60 -0.28 -17.99
CA GLU A 115 8.52 0.42 -18.89
C GLU A 115 9.47 1.31 -18.06
N VAL A 116 8.93 2.17 -17.19
CA VAL A 116 9.74 3.05 -16.32
C VAL A 116 10.65 2.25 -15.37
N LEU A 117 10.18 1.12 -14.84
CA LEU A 117 10.96 0.30 -13.92
C LEU A 117 12.15 -0.41 -14.60
N THR A 118 12.05 -0.70 -15.89
CA THR A 118 13.06 -1.49 -16.65
C THR A 118 13.86 -0.65 -17.64
N GLU A 119 13.61 0.65 -17.69
CA GLU A 119 14.31 1.60 -18.53
C GLU A 119 15.83 1.60 -18.24
N GLY A 120 16.64 1.50 -19.29
CA GLY A 120 18.10 1.52 -19.18
C GLY A 120 18.74 0.17 -18.83
N LEU A 121 17.98 -0.93 -18.83
CA LEU A 121 18.50 -2.29 -18.67
C LEU A 121 18.42 -3.06 -19.99
N GLU A 122 19.53 -3.69 -20.41
CA GLU A 122 19.61 -4.40 -21.70
C GLU A 122 18.81 -5.72 -21.69
N ARG A 123 18.93 -6.49 -20.60
CA ARG A 123 18.33 -7.83 -20.48
C ARG A 123 17.69 -7.99 -19.11
N VAL A 124 16.37 -8.00 -19.10
CA VAL A 124 15.57 -8.15 -17.87
C VAL A 124 14.64 -9.35 -18.00
N LEU A 125 14.59 -10.16 -16.95
CA LEU A 125 13.58 -11.21 -16.79
C LEU A 125 12.69 -10.89 -15.59
N LEU A 126 11.41 -10.62 -15.87
CA LEU A 126 10.41 -10.40 -14.84
C LEU A 126 9.85 -11.74 -14.35
N VAL A 127 10.02 -12.03 -13.06
CA VAL A 127 9.61 -13.29 -12.43
C VAL A 127 8.44 -13.07 -11.49
N ARG A 128 7.44 -13.95 -11.56
CA ARG A 128 6.28 -13.95 -10.65
C ARG A 128 5.99 -15.37 -10.20
N GLY A 129 6.03 -15.61 -8.89
CA GLY A 129 5.50 -16.84 -8.32
C GLY A 129 3.97 -16.84 -8.26
N GLY A 130 3.38 -18.02 -8.33
CA GLY A 130 1.98 -18.31 -8.05
C GLY A 130 1.63 -18.28 -6.55
N GLY A 131 2.60 -18.11 -5.66
CA GLY A 131 2.39 -17.94 -4.22
C GLY A 131 2.25 -19.25 -3.44
N SER A 132 2.47 -20.39 -4.10
CA SER A 132 2.47 -21.73 -3.51
C SER A 132 3.82 -22.43 -3.64
N GLU A 133 4.84 -21.72 -4.12
CA GLU A 133 6.19 -22.26 -4.24
C GLU A 133 6.85 -22.40 -2.87
N VAL A 134 7.42 -23.59 -2.61
CA VAL A 134 8.25 -23.86 -1.43
C VAL A 134 9.54 -24.51 -1.90
N ILE A 135 10.67 -23.89 -1.59
CA ILE A 135 12.01 -24.43 -1.89
C ILE A 135 12.49 -25.19 -0.66
N THR A 136 12.55 -26.52 -0.74
CA THR A 136 12.96 -27.39 0.37
C THR A 136 14.41 -27.87 0.25
N ILE A 137 14.99 -27.81 -0.94
CA ILE A 137 16.36 -28.27 -1.23
C ILE A 137 16.98 -27.30 -2.24
N TYR A 138 18.24 -26.91 -2.00
CA TYR A 138 19.09 -26.24 -2.99
C TYR A 138 20.05 -27.28 -3.56
N SER A 139 19.98 -27.49 -4.88
CA SER A 139 20.91 -28.38 -5.58
C SER A 139 22.21 -27.67 -5.94
#